data_AF-A0A0S7EMZ1-F1
#
_entry.id   AF-A0A0S7EMZ1-F1
#
_cell.length_a   1.000
_cell.length_b   1.000
_cell.length_c   1.000
_cell.angle_alpha   90.00
_cell.angle_beta   90.00
_cell.angle_gamma   90.00
#
_symmetry.space_group_name_H-M   'P 1'
#
loop_
_entity.id
_entity.type
_entity.pdbx_description
1 polymer ?
#
loop_
_entity_poly.entity_id
_entity_poly.type
_entity_poly.pdbx_seq_one_letter_code
_entity_poly.pdbx_strand_id
1 'polypeptide(L)'
;MNFIVRHLLPHFISAEEERKVKANDREHNEKFQYTSNCIVTSKYNILTFLPVNLFEQFQEVANTYFLFLLILQLIPQISSLSWFTTIVPLALVLSITAVKDATDDYFRHKSDNQVNNRQSQVLIRGSLQNEKWMNVKVGDIIKLENNQFVAADL
;
A
#
# COMPACT_ATOMS: atom_id res chain seq x y z
N MET A 1 -6.63 38.43 11.13
CA MET A 1 -7.83 37.89 11.83
C MET A 1 -8.03 36.42 11.45
N ASN A 2 -7.06 35.55 11.74
CA ASN A 2 -7.11 34.08 11.53
C ASN A 2 -6.39 33.34 12.67
N PHE A 3 -6.38 33.95 13.87
CA PHE A 3 -5.68 33.43 15.05
C PHE A 3 -6.64 33.01 16.18
N ILE A 4 -7.97 33.08 15.95
CA ILE A 4 -9.01 32.84 16.98
C ILE A 4 -9.98 31.72 16.55
N VAL A 5 -9.58 30.82 15.65
CA VAL A 5 -10.34 29.59 15.33
C VAL A 5 -9.55 28.33 15.70
N ARG A 6 -8.79 28.39 16.80
CA ARG A 6 -8.10 27.23 17.41
C ARG A 6 -8.71 26.82 18.76
N HIS A 7 -9.87 27.36 19.14
CA HIS A 7 -10.36 27.23 20.53
C HIS A 7 -11.72 26.53 20.70
N LEU A 8 -12.24 25.84 19.67
CA LEU A 8 -13.54 25.15 19.76
C LEU A 8 -13.57 23.79 19.06
N LEU A 9 -12.58 22.93 19.33
CA LEU A 9 -12.77 21.47 19.28
C LEU A 9 -12.03 20.84 20.47
N PRO A 10 -12.71 20.16 21.41
CA PRO A 10 -12.05 19.39 22.43
C PRO A 10 -11.30 18.23 21.75
N HIS A 11 -9.99 18.19 21.97
CA HIS A 11 -9.13 17.00 21.95
C HIS A 11 -9.75 15.74 21.31
N PHE A 12 -9.59 15.56 20.00
CA PHE A 12 -9.28 14.24 19.46
C PHE A 12 -7.76 14.10 19.39
N ILE A 13 -7.10 14.33 20.53
CA ILE A 13 -5.84 13.68 20.79
C ILE A 13 -6.24 12.25 21.10
N SER A 14 -6.04 11.33 20.14
CA SER A 14 -5.96 9.91 20.48
C SER A 14 -5.02 9.84 21.66
N ALA A 15 -5.52 9.42 22.83
CA ALA A 15 -4.65 9.18 23.97
C ALA A 15 -3.47 8.36 23.44
N GLU A 16 -2.24 8.85 23.64
CA GLU A 16 -1.06 8.02 23.43
C GLU A 16 -1.17 6.88 24.45
N GLU A 17 -1.83 5.80 24.07
CA GLU A 17 -1.78 4.57 24.83
C GLU A 17 -0.32 4.13 24.82
N GLU A 18 0.35 4.30 25.96
CA GLU A 18 1.72 3.82 26.16
C GLU A 18 1.81 2.36 25.73
N ARG A 19 2.68 2.08 24.76
CA ARG A 19 2.88 0.73 24.23
C ARG A 19 3.54 -0.16 25.29
N LYS A 20 2.76 -1.05 25.91
CA LYS A 20 3.24 -1.99 26.94
C LYS A 20 3.71 -3.31 26.33
N VAL A 21 5.02 -3.48 26.18
CA VAL A 21 5.61 -4.72 25.63
C VAL A 21 6.35 -5.49 26.72
N LYS A 22 6.15 -6.82 26.78
CA LYS A 22 7.01 -7.73 27.56
C LYS A 22 7.97 -8.48 26.65
N ALA A 23 9.24 -8.50 27.01
CA ALA A 23 10.24 -9.24 26.26
C ALA A 23 10.03 -10.76 26.37
N ASN A 24 10.10 -11.45 25.24
CA ASN A 24 10.00 -12.90 25.08
C ASN A 24 8.70 -13.53 25.63
N ASP A 25 7.61 -12.76 25.69
CA ASP A 25 6.29 -13.19 26.14
C ASP A 25 5.23 -12.89 25.06
N ARG A 26 5.19 -13.75 24.03
CA ARG A 26 4.25 -13.62 22.90
C ARG A 26 2.79 -13.70 23.36
N GLU A 27 2.46 -14.58 24.30
CA GLU A 27 1.08 -14.75 24.78
C GLU A 27 0.56 -13.51 25.51
N HIS A 28 1.42 -12.81 26.26
CA HIS A 28 1.07 -11.53 26.85
C HIS A 28 0.89 -10.44 25.78
N ASN A 29 1.83 -10.36 24.83
CA ASN A 29 1.83 -9.30 23.82
C ASN A 29 0.71 -9.46 22.78
N GLU A 30 0.25 -10.69 22.50
CA GLU A 30 -0.87 -10.96 21.59
C GLU A 30 -2.19 -10.34 22.05
N LYS A 31 -2.36 -10.10 23.36
CA LYS A 31 -3.55 -9.44 23.93
C LYS A 31 -3.72 -7.99 23.45
N PHE A 32 -2.62 -7.35 23.03
CA PHE A 32 -2.62 -5.98 22.54
C PHE A 32 -2.78 -5.88 21.01
N GLN A 33 -2.90 -7.02 20.31
CA GLN A 33 -3.13 -7.09 18.86
C GLN A 33 -2.21 -6.18 18.03
N TYR A 34 -0.91 -6.21 18.33
CA TYR A 34 0.07 -5.45 17.56
C TYR A 34 0.08 -5.81 16.08
N THR A 35 0.39 -4.83 15.23
CA THR A 35 0.59 -5.03 13.79
C THR A 35 1.65 -6.08 13.51
N SER A 36 1.43 -6.91 12.49
CA SER A 36 2.40 -7.91 12.05
C SER A 36 3.59 -7.25 11.36
N ASN A 37 4.75 -7.91 11.38
CA ASN A 37 5.96 -7.44 10.68
C ASN A 37 5.92 -7.74 9.17
N CYS A 38 4.73 -7.85 8.58
CA CYS A 38 4.55 -8.08 7.15
C CYS A 38 4.54 -6.75 6.42
N ILE A 39 5.45 -6.58 5.46
CA ILE A 39 5.53 -5.39 4.61
C ILE A 39 4.72 -5.65 3.35
N VAL A 40 3.80 -4.73 3.04
CA VAL A 40 3.03 -4.73 1.79
C VAL A 40 3.10 -3.32 1.20
N THR A 41 3.83 -3.18 0.11
CA THR A 41 4.01 -1.92 -0.65
C THR A 41 3.26 -1.93 -1.98
N SER A 42 2.78 -3.10 -2.40
CA SER A 42 1.85 -3.24 -3.50
C SER A 42 0.49 -2.61 -3.18
N LYS A 43 -0.08 -1.99 -4.20
CA LYS A 43 -1.33 -1.23 -4.13
C LYS A 43 -2.50 -2.04 -4.66
N TYR A 44 -2.25 -2.90 -5.64
CA TYR A 44 -3.30 -3.63 -6.34
C TYR A 44 -3.28 -5.11 -5.99
N ASN A 45 -4.48 -5.69 -6.00
CA ASN A 45 -4.68 -7.12 -6.11
C ASN A 45 -5.10 -7.43 -7.56
N ILE A 46 -4.98 -8.67 -8.01
CA ILE A 46 -5.32 -9.12 -9.38
C ILE A 46 -6.73 -8.66 -9.78
N LEU A 47 -7.69 -8.71 -8.86
CA LEU A 47 -9.08 -8.30 -9.10
C LEU A 47 -9.31 -6.80 -8.95
N THR A 48 -8.59 -6.12 -8.07
CA THR A 48 -8.78 -4.68 -7.82
C THR A 48 -7.99 -3.81 -8.77
N PHE A 49 -7.00 -4.38 -9.48
CA PHE A 49 -6.14 -3.68 -10.42
C PHE A 49 -6.96 -2.87 -11.42
N LEU A 50 -7.78 -3.53 -12.24
CA LEU A 50 -8.50 -2.86 -13.32
C LEU A 50 -9.45 -1.73 -12.83
N PRO A 51 -10.37 -1.96 -11.88
CA PRO A 51 -11.30 -0.92 -11.46
C PRO A 51 -10.62 0.25 -10.74
N VAL A 52 -9.63 -0.01 -9.88
CA VAL A 52 -8.95 1.05 -9.11
C VAL A 52 -7.99 1.82 -10.01
N ASN A 53 -7.18 1.14 -10.81
CA ASN A 53 -6.26 1.78 -11.75
C ASN A 53 -7.01 2.66 -12.76
N LEU A 54 -8.12 2.18 -13.31
CA LEU A 54 -8.90 2.96 -14.27
C LEU A 54 -9.57 4.17 -13.60
N PHE A 55 -10.07 4.02 -12.37
CA PHE A 55 -10.61 5.13 -11.60
C PHE A 55 -9.54 6.22 -11.38
N GLU A 56 -8.33 5.83 -10.99
CA GLU A 56 -7.22 6.76 -10.78
C GLU A 56 -6.81 7.47 -12.06
N GLN A 57 -6.75 6.75 -13.19
CA GLN A 57 -6.46 7.36 -14.48
C GLN A 57 -7.53 8.41 -14.86
N PHE A 58 -8.81 8.17 -14.57
CA PHE A 58 -9.87 9.15 -14.84
C PHE A 58 -9.98 10.30 -13.83
N GLN A 59 -9.26 10.27 -12.71
CA GLN A 59 -9.11 11.44 -11.84
C GLN A 59 -8.13 12.48 -12.41
N GLU A 60 -7.33 12.11 -13.40
CA GLU A 60 -6.47 13.04 -14.11
C GLU A 60 -7.27 13.89 -15.12
N VAL A 61 -7.15 15.22 -15.01
CA VAL A 61 -7.92 16.19 -15.80
C VAL A 61 -7.86 15.92 -17.31
N ALA A 62 -6.70 15.51 -17.83
CA ALA A 62 -6.54 15.20 -19.25
C ALA A 62 -7.41 14.01 -19.68
N ASN A 63 -7.37 12.91 -18.92
CA ASN A 63 -8.13 11.69 -19.22
C ASN A 63 -9.64 11.93 -19.03
N THR A 64 -10.06 12.68 -18.01
CA THR A 64 -11.46 13.09 -17.85
C THR A 64 -11.93 13.97 -19.00
N TYR A 65 -11.10 14.91 -19.46
CA TYR A 65 -11.40 15.78 -20.60
C TYR A 65 -11.64 14.96 -21.88
N PHE A 66 -10.74 14.02 -22.20
CA PHE A 66 -10.92 13.12 -23.34
C PHE A 66 -12.15 12.21 -23.19
N LEU A 67 -12.49 11.79 -21.97
CA LEU A 67 -13.70 11.03 -21.70
C LEU A 67 -14.96 11.84 -22.02
N PHE A 68 -15.03 13.12 -21.61
CA PHE A 68 -16.15 13.99 -21.97
C PHE A 68 -16.22 14.25 -23.47
N LEU A 69 -15.08 14.48 -24.13
CA LEU A 69 -15.04 14.61 -25.59
C LEU A 69 -15.57 13.35 -26.28
N LEU A 70 -15.18 12.17 -25.81
CA LEU A 70 -15.66 10.90 -26.35
C LEU A 70 -17.18 10.77 -26.18
N ILE A 71 -17.72 11.10 -25.01
CA ILE A 71 -19.17 11.07 -24.75
C ILE A 71 -19.93 12.02 -25.69
N LEU A 72 -19.43 13.24 -25.89
CA LEU A 72 -20.04 14.20 -26.82
C LEU A 72 -20.00 13.70 -28.28
N GLN A 73 -18.93 13.01 -28.68
CA GLN A 73 -18.78 12.47 -30.04
C GLN A 73 -19.61 11.21 -30.30
N LEU A 74 -20.01 10.49 -29.25
CA LEU A 74 -20.95 9.36 -29.38
C LEU A 74 -22.37 9.81 -29.73
N ILE A 75 -22.68 11.10 -29.59
CA ILE A 75 -23.97 11.67 -30.00
C ILE A 75 -23.85 12.14 -31.46
N PRO A 76 -24.38 11.36 -32.43
CA PRO A 76 -24.21 11.63 -33.87
C PRO A 76 -24.88 12.94 -34.33
N GLN A 77 -25.76 13.51 -33.50
CA GLN A 77 -26.44 14.78 -33.77
C GLN A 77 -25.57 16.01 -33.45
N ILE A 78 -24.56 15.84 -32.61
CA ILE A 78 -23.69 16.94 -32.11
C ILE A 78 -22.33 16.91 -32.81
N SER A 79 -21.84 15.73 -33.19
CA SER A 79 -20.50 15.56 -33.79
C SER A 79 -20.57 15.02 -35.22
N SER A 80 -19.88 15.70 -36.14
CA SER A 80 -19.58 15.21 -37.49
C SER A 80 -18.30 14.36 -37.55
N LEU A 81 -17.54 14.31 -36.46
CA LEU A 81 -16.30 13.52 -36.34
C LEU A 81 -16.59 12.09 -35.89
N SER A 82 -15.84 11.14 -36.44
CA SER A 82 -15.88 9.72 -36.04
C SER A 82 -15.35 9.53 -34.62
N TRP A 83 -16.12 8.87 -33.76
CA TRP A 83 -15.75 8.49 -32.39
C TRP A 83 -14.38 7.78 -32.29
N PHE A 84 -13.96 7.12 -33.37
CA PHE A 84 -12.69 6.40 -33.44
C PHE A 84 -11.48 7.33 -33.24
N THR A 85 -11.55 8.59 -33.69
CA THR A 85 -10.42 9.54 -33.60
C THR A 85 -10.11 9.96 -32.16
N THR A 86 -11.07 9.83 -31.24
CA THR A 86 -10.89 10.19 -29.82
C THR A 86 -10.70 8.97 -28.93
N ILE A 87 -11.39 7.86 -29.20
CA ILE A 87 -11.20 6.64 -28.39
C ILE A 87 -9.82 6.03 -28.58
N VAL A 88 -9.24 6.07 -29.78
CA VAL A 88 -7.91 5.48 -30.04
C VAL A 88 -6.81 6.11 -29.19
N PRO A 89 -6.60 7.44 -29.19
CA PRO A 89 -5.57 8.04 -28.35
C PRO A 89 -5.85 7.85 -26.85
N LEU A 90 -7.11 7.94 -26.41
CA LEU A 90 -7.49 7.70 -25.03
C LEU A 90 -7.17 6.26 -24.60
N ALA A 91 -7.62 5.26 -25.36
CA ALA A 91 -7.37 3.86 -25.07
C ALA A 91 -5.87 3.53 -25.07
N LEU A 92 -5.09 4.11 -26.00
CA LEU A 92 -3.65 3.91 -26.06
C LEU A 92 -2.94 4.43 -24.81
N VAL A 93 -3.26 5.66 -24.39
CA VAL A 93 -2.66 6.26 -23.17
C VAL A 93 -3.05 5.46 -21.93
N LEU A 94 -4.34 5.16 -21.75
CA LEU A 94 -4.81 4.38 -20.60
C LEU A 94 -4.17 2.98 -20.55
N SER A 95 -4.02 2.33 -21.70
CA SER A 95 -3.41 1.00 -21.81
C SER A 95 -1.92 1.03 -21.46
N ILE A 96 -1.15 1.98 -21.98
CA ILE A 96 0.28 2.11 -21.66
C ILE A 96 0.47 2.37 -20.17
N THR A 97 -0.30 3.30 -19.60
CA THR A 97 -0.24 3.60 -18.16
C THR A 97 -0.62 2.39 -17.32
N ALA A 98 -1.68 1.67 -17.69
CA ALA A 98 -2.09 0.46 -16.97
C ALA A 98 -1.00 -0.63 -17.03
N VAL A 99 -0.38 -0.87 -18.19
CA VAL A 99 0.71 -1.86 -18.31
C VAL A 99 1.91 -1.49 -17.44
N LYS A 100 2.27 -0.20 -17.41
CA LYS A 100 3.34 0.30 -16.54
C LYS A 100 2.99 0.06 -15.08
N ASP A 101 1.81 0.48 -14.63
CA ASP A 101 1.40 0.38 -13.24
C ASP A 101 1.27 -1.10 -12.79
N ALA A 102 0.79 -1.98 -13.67
CA ALA A 102 0.75 -3.42 -13.41
C ALA A 102 2.15 -4.02 -13.24
N THR A 103 3.09 -3.59 -14.09
CA THR A 103 4.48 -4.07 -14.05
C THR A 103 5.16 -3.61 -12.77
N ASP A 104 5.04 -2.33 -12.43
CA ASP A 104 5.61 -1.75 -11.21
C ASP A 104 5.03 -2.43 -9.96
N ASP A 105 3.71 -2.65 -9.91
CA ASP A 105 3.07 -3.33 -8.79
C ASP A 105 3.51 -4.80 -8.66
N TYR A 106 3.68 -5.51 -9.79
CA TYR A 106 4.23 -6.86 -9.78
C TYR A 106 5.65 -6.93 -9.19
N PHE A 107 6.52 -5.99 -9.56
CA PHE A 107 7.85 -5.91 -8.98
C PHE A 107 7.81 -5.60 -7.48
N ARG A 108 6.86 -4.77 -7.02
CA ARG A 108 6.63 -4.53 -5.59
C ARG A 108 6.21 -5.79 -4.86
N HIS A 109 5.21 -6.54 -5.35
CA HIS A 109 4.82 -7.82 -4.76
C HIS A 109 5.99 -8.80 -4.67
N LYS A 110 6.83 -8.86 -5.72
CA LYS A 110 8.03 -9.70 -5.71
C LYS A 110 9.03 -9.25 -4.65
N SER A 111 9.30 -7.95 -4.55
CA SER A 111 10.20 -7.36 -3.56
C SER A 111 9.70 -7.57 -2.13
N ASP A 112 8.42 -7.31 -1.88
CA ASP A 112 7.77 -7.53 -0.58
C ASP A 112 7.90 -8.99 -0.16
N ASN A 113 7.61 -9.93 -1.07
CA ASN A 113 7.78 -11.36 -0.81
C ASN A 113 9.23 -11.72 -0.49
N GLN A 114 10.21 -11.11 -1.15
CA GLN A 114 11.62 -11.35 -0.84
C GLN A 114 11.98 -10.88 0.57
N VAL A 115 11.53 -9.68 0.97
CA VAL A 115 11.80 -9.12 2.31
C VAL A 115 11.08 -9.92 3.39
N ASN A 116 9.78 -10.19 3.22
CA ASN A 116 8.94 -10.91 4.18
C ASN A 116 9.42 -12.35 4.45
N ASN A 117 10.03 -13.00 3.45
CA ASN A 117 10.54 -14.37 3.57
C ASN A 117 12.01 -14.46 4.03
N ARG A 118 12.70 -13.32 4.27
CA ARG A 118 14.05 -13.33 4.85
C ARG A 118 14.06 -14.04 6.20
N GLN A 119 15.16 -14.71 6.51
CA GLN A 119 15.32 -15.45 7.75
C GLN A 119 15.94 -14.58 8.84
N SER A 120 15.46 -14.76 10.07
CA SER A 120 16.00 -14.14 11.29
C SER A 120 16.08 -15.19 12.40
N GLN A 121 17.08 -15.08 13.27
CA GLN A 121 17.20 -15.96 14.44
C GLN A 121 16.44 -15.35 15.61
N VAL A 122 15.35 -15.99 16.02
CA VAL A 122 14.50 -15.53 17.12
C VAL A 122 14.63 -16.50 18.30
N LEU A 123 14.77 -15.97 19.51
CA LEU A 123 14.76 -16.76 20.74
C LEU A 123 13.30 -17.11 21.07
N ILE A 124 12.95 -18.39 20.96
CA ILE A 124 11.61 -18.90 21.27
C ILE A 124 11.77 -20.02 22.29
N ARG A 125 11.15 -19.88 23.46
CA ARG A 125 11.16 -20.90 24.54
C ARG A 125 12.57 -21.36 24.93
N GLY A 126 13.54 -20.45 24.88
CA GLY A 126 14.93 -20.72 25.29
C GLY A 126 15.83 -21.31 24.20
N SER A 127 15.33 -21.52 22.98
CA SER A 127 16.14 -21.93 21.83
C SER A 127 16.07 -20.89 20.69
N LEU A 128 17.19 -20.72 19.98
CA LEU A 128 17.22 -19.90 18.77
C LEU A 128 16.63 -20.69 17.61
N GLN A 129 15.62 -20.12 16.96
CA GLN A 129 14.92 -20.71 15.83
C GLN A 129 14.96 -19.76 14.63
N ASN A 130 15.06 -20.32 13.43
CA ASN A 130 14.97 -19.53 12.20
C ASN A 130 13.51 -19.24 11.90
N GLU A 131 13.16 -17.96 11.87
CA GLU A 131 11.83 -17.47 11.54
C GLU A 131 11.87 -16.52 10.35
N LYS A 132 10.79 -16.51 9.58
CA LYS A 132 10.59 -15.51 8.54
C LYS A 132 10.41 -14.13 9.17
N TRP A 133 10.91 -13.09 8.52
CA TRP A 133 10.75 -11.71 8.97
C TRP A 133 9.28 -11.35 9.23
N MET A 134 8.36 -11.77 8.36
CA MET A 134 6.92 -11.54 8.54
C MET A 134 6.31 -12.21 9.79
N ASN A 135 6.97 -13.23 10.35
CA ASN A 135 6.50 -13.97 11.53
C ASN A 135 7.07 -13.42 12.85
N VAL A 136 8.05 -12.52 12.78
CA VAL A 136 8.61 -11.86 13.96
C VAL A 136 7.51 -11.03 14.62
N LYS A 137 7.35 -11.21 15.94
CA LYS A 137 6.34 -10.52 16.74
C LYS A 137 6.97 -9.50 17.69
N VAL A 138 6.15 -8.56 18.12
CA VAL A 138 6.54 -7.55 19.12
C VAL A 138 6.94 -8.22 20.43
N GLY A 139 8.11 -7.82 20.94
CA GLY A 139 8.71 -8.37 22.15
C GLY A 139 9.59 -9.61 21.91
N ASP A 140 9.68 -10.12 20.68
CA ASP A 140 10.64 -11.18 20.35
C ASP A 140 12.09 -10.71 20.52
N ILE A 141 12.94 -11.61 21.03
CA ILE A 141 14.37 -11.36 21.10
C ILE A 141 15.02 -11.93 19.84
N ILE A 142 15.74 -11.08 19.11
CA ILE A 142 16.38 -11.43 17.84
C ILE A 142 17.89 -11.45 18.01
N LYS A 143 18.54 -12.51 17.52
CA LYS A 143 20.00 -12.55 17.38
C LYS A 143 20.37 -11.99 16.01
N LEU A 144 21.17 -10.92 16.01
CA LEU A 144 21.76 -10.34 14.81
C LEU A 144 23.23 -10.76 14.68
N GLU A 145 23.62 -11.15 13.49
CA GLU A 145 25.03 -11.36 13.14
C GLU A 145 25.62 -10.11 12.49
N ASN A 146 26.94 -9.98 12.50
CA ASN A 146 27.61 -8.82 11.94
C ASN A 146 27.31 -8.72 10.43
N ASN A 147 27.01 -7.51 9.93
CA ASN A 147 26.51 -7.23 8.57
C ASN A 147 25.15 -7.85 8.20
N GLN A 148 24.37 -8.36 9.16
CA GLN A 148 23.01 -8.80 8.90
C GLN A 148 22.04 -7.62 8.89
N PHE A 149 21.07 -7.63 7.97
CA PHE A 149 19.99 -6.65 7.95
C PHE A 149 19.08 -6.79 9.18
N VAL A 150 18.62 -5.66 9.70
CA VAL A 150 17.71 -5.60 10.85
C VAL A 150 16.28 -5.91 10.40
N ALA A 151 15.62 -6.84 11.08
CA ALA A 151 14.31 -7.36 10.68
C ALA A 151 13.12 -6.48 11.09
N ALA A 152 13.28 -5.63 12.10
CA ALA A 152 12.25 -4.75 12.65
C ALA A 152 12.92 -3.61 13.46
N ASP A 153 12.18 -2.57 13.82
CA ASP A 153 12.67 -1.57 14.77
C ASP A 153 12.92 -2.24 16.14
N LEU A 154 14.18 -2.22 16.61
CA LEU A 154 14.66 -2.91 17.81
C LEU A 154 14.72 -2.01 19.04
#